data_AF-A0AAV5U8Y0-F1
#
_entry.id   AF-A0AAV5U8Y0-F1
#
_cell.length_a   1.000
_cell.length_b   1.000
_cell.length_c   1.000
_cell.angle_alpha   90.00
_cell.angle_beta   90.00
_cell.angle_gamma   90.00
#
_symmetry.space_group_name_H-M   'P 1'
#
loop_
_entity.id
_entity.type
_entity.pdbx_description
1 polymer ?
#
loop_
_entity_poly.entity_id
_entity_poly.type
_entity_poly.pdbx_seq_one_letter_code
_entity_poly.pdbx_strand_id
1 'polypeptide(L)'
;FIRDQRSRIRMRFALIFVVLLSLVQPTSSFDFSSITSFWEDVKGKIENFIRGNGTITDEQAALLEKLNSTTSDLDDFHERLKEIRELVKDQLLSAENSIDKKALEKMLKKFAKRIRQQIRQTGDNLEEVNEKLKVSDQYYQGDMILTEQQMEQMADENVNKRQAFVDGTVGRKWGIVYYSFAQGIKPHTRAVAEQAVRFWQQNTCVNFQFSETQTRRINVFEGQGCYSYVGSIGRTQELSLGQGCDSFGTAAHEFGHALGFFHAQSRFDRDNAITLIPGNVQNGWLDQFNKETERTNNNFGLPYDYGSVMQYAGTSASRNGQPTMMAKLPQFQDTMGSDIVSFVDISMMNTLYGCKERCATSATRCQNGGFPHPRDCTKCLCPAGFGGSFCNERPTGCGATLVATRDVQRLTTKVGRNNFTTPQDDFVFCNWMITAPGAADRIQVTITSYVKNACVSGCVYGGVELKWRRDPTLSGSRYCCPNDVSETVTSEANILPVIGYNRYGVESFTLTYRII
;
A
#
# COMPACT_ATOMS: atom_id res chain seq x y z
N PHE A 1 -11.93 -28.70 36.23
CA PHE A 1 -12.51 -27.59 35.44
C PHE A 1 -11.36 -26.60 35.19
N ILE A 2 -10.48 -26.83 34.21
CA ILE A 2 -10.70 -26.58 32.76
C ILE A 2 -10.80 -25.04 32.58
N ARG A 3 -9.87 -24.31 31.94
CA ARG A 3 -9.02 -24.64 30.78
C ARG A 3 -8.00 -23.53 30.45
N ASP A 4 -6.88 -23.96 29.85
CA ASP A 4 -6.10 -23.42 28.72
C ASP A 4 -5.55 -21.96 28.73
N GLN A 5 -4.24 -21.68 28.64
CA GLN A 5 -3.22 -22.02 27.61
C GLN A 5 -3.22 -21.13 26.35
N ARG A 6 -1.99 -20.72 25.96
CA ARG A 6 -1.47 -20.19 24.66
C ARG A 6 -1.67 -18.67 24.44
N SER A 7 -0.66 -17.84 24.11
CA SER A 7 0.71 -18.06 23.63
C SER A 7 1.61 -16.80 23.84
N ARG A 8 2.63 -16.90 24.68
CA ARG A 8 3.87 -16.08 24.67
C ARG A 8 5.08 -17.03 24.54
N ILE A 9 5.09 -17.83 23.47
CA ILE A 9 6.16 -18.81 23.20
C ILE A 9 6.31 -18.90 21.68
N ARG A 10 7.35 -18.26 21.13
CA ARG A 10 8.09 -18.68 19.92
C ARG A 10 9.19 -17.67 19.61
N MET A 11 10.16 -17.54 20.52
CA MET A 11 11.53 -17.07 20.21
C MET A 11 12.46 -17.02 21.43
N ARG A 12 11.93 -17.19 22.65
CA ARG A 12 12.76 -17.20 23.88
C ARG A 12 13.32 -18.57 24.28
N PHE A 13 12.97 -19.65 23.57
CA PHE A 13 13.36 -21.02 23.92
C PHE A 13 14.44 -21.65 23.03
N ALA A 14 14.71 -21.15 21.82
CA ALA A 14 15.59 -21.88 20.88
C ALA A 14 17.07 -21.92 21.30
N LEU A 15 17.61 -20.86 21.94
CA LEU A 15 19.01 -20.82 22.35
C LEU A 15 19.27 -21.53 23.70
N ILE A 16 18.31 -21.45 24.62
CA ILE A 16 18.44 -22.04 25.97
C ILE A 16 18.24 -23.57 25.92
N PHE A 17 17.40 -24.06 25.00
CA PHE A 17 17.09 -25.50 24.88
C PHE A 17 18.23 -26.30 24.23
N VAL A 18 19.05 -25.69 23.35
CA VAL A 18 20.22 -26.36 22.72
C VAL A 18 21.37 -26.55 23.72
N VAL A 19 21.51 -25.66 24.70
CA VAL A 19 22.54 -25.74 25.76
C VAL A 19 22.14 -26.68 26.89
N LEU A 20 20.83 -26.85 27.15
CA LEU A 20 20.34 -27.71 28.23
C LEU A 20 20.17 -29.18 27.82
N LEU A 21 19.96 -29.48 26.54
CA LEU A 21 19.81 -30.86 26.04
C LEU A 21 21.14 -31.65 25.96
N SER A 22 22.29 -31.01 26.07
CA SER A 22 23.60 -31.68 26.06
C SER A 22 24.07 -32.18 27.43
N LEU A 23 23.29 -31.96 28.50
CA LEU A 23 23.77 -32.16 29.87
C LEU A 23 23.01 -33.15 30.75
N VAL A 24 21.88 -33.75 30.34
CA VAL A 24 21.14 -34.67 31.24
C VAL A 24 20.53 -35.85 30.50
N GLN A 25 21.03 -37.06 30.80
CA GLN A 25 20.44 -38.34 30.38
C GLN A 25 19.17 -38.67 31.18
N PRO A 26 18.21 -39.44 30.63
CA PRO A 26 16.92 -39.67 31.26
C PRO A 26 16.97 -40.89 32.20
N THR A 27 16.65 -40.69 33.47
CA THR A 27 16.15 -41.77 34.33
C THR A 27 14.87 -41.33 35.03
N SER A 28 14.05 -42.35 35.28
CA SER A 28 12.60 -42.36 35.48
C SER A 28 12.06 -41.71 36.75
N SER A 29 10.75 -41.43 36.68
CA SER A 29 9.77 -41.15 37.75
C SER A 29 9.96 -39.86 38.55
N PHE A 30 9.26 -38.81 38.11
CA PHE A 30 9.10 -37.55 38.85
C PHE A 30 7.96 -37.67 39.88
N ASP A 31 8.31 -37.58 41.16
CA ASP A 31 7.41 -37.31 42.28
C ASP A 31 7.21 -35.78 42.42
N PHE A 32 5.95 -35.34 42.55
CA PHE A 32 5.52 -33.93 42.47
C PHE A 32 5.75 -33.12 43.76
N SER A 33 6.39 -33.71 44.77
CA SER A 33 6.69 -33.06 46.05
C SER A 33 7.98 -32.22 46.06
N SER A 34 8.82 -32.28 45.01
CA SER A 34 10.14 -31.62 44.95
C SER A 34 10.20 -30.35 44.07
N ILE A 35 9.09 -29.94 43.46
CA ILE A 35 9.05 -28.77 42.57
C ILE A 35 9.29 -27.46 43.36
N THR A 36 8.81 -27.36 44.60
CA THR A 36 9.03 -26.18 45.44
C THR A 36 10.49 -26.04 45.87
N SER A 37 11.18 -27.13 46.20
CA SER A 37 12.62 -27.08 46.51
C SER A 37 13.47 -26.79 45.26
N PHE A 38 13.04 -27.25 44.08
CA PHE A 38 13.67 -26.93 42.80
C PHE A 38 13.50 -25.44 42.44
N TRP A 39 12.32 -24.85 42.63
CA TRP A 39 12.11 -23.42 42.37
C TRP A 39 12.77 -22.52 43.41
N GLU A 40 12.87 -22.96 44.67
CA GLU A 40 13.67 -22.27 45.70
C GLU A 40 15.18 -22.32 45.38
N ASP A 41 15.70 -23.46 44.87
CA ASP A 41 17.09 -23.57 44.42
C ASP A 41 17.37 -22.74 43.16
N VAL A 42 16.44 -22.71 42.19
CA VAL A 42 16.52 -21.87 40.99
C VAL A 42 16.43 -20.38 41.35
N LYS A 43 15.55 -20.01 42.28
CA LYS A 43 15.41 -18.63 42.78
C LYS A 43 16.67 -18.21 43.57
N GLY A 44 17.22 -19.08 44.40
CA GLY A 44 18.49 -18.85 45.10
C GLY A 44 19.66 -18.67 44.15
N LYS A 45 19.69 -19.40 43.03
CA LYS A 45 20.72 -19.25 41.97
C LYS A 45 20.56 -17.97 41.15
N ILE A 46 19.32 -17.52 40.92
CA ILE A 46 19.01 -16.23 40.28
C ILE A 46 19.35 -15.06 41.21
N GLU A 47 19.06 -15.16 42.50
CA GLU A 47 19.40 -14.15 43.51
C GLU A 47 20.93 -14.04 43.70
N ASN A 48 21.66 -15.15 43.62
CA ASN A 48 23.14 -15.14 43.64
C ASN A 48 23.76 -14.57 42.35
N PHE A 49 23.08 -14.71 41.21
CA PHE A 49 23.50 -14.08 39.95
C PHE A 49 23.29 -12.55 39.97
N ILE A 50 22.19 -12.08 40.55
CA ILE A 50 21.89 -10.64 40.73
C ILE A 50 22.83 -10.00 41.78
N ARG A 51 23.32 -10.75 42.77
CA ARG A 51 24.25 -10.27 43.81
C ARG A 51 25.72 -10.15 43.38
N GLY A 52 26.03 -10.29 42.08
CA GLY A 52 27.27 -9.75 41.52
C GLY A 52 28.47 -10.69 41.47
N ASN A 53 28.32 -11.89 40.90
CA ASN A 53 29.48 -12.76 40.60
C ASN A 53 29.46 -13.37 39.18
N GLY A 54 28.83 -12.69 38.22
CA GLY A 54 28.93 -13.03 36.80
C GLY A 54 29.37 -11.82 36.00
N THR A 55 30.55 -11.89 35.38
CA THR A 55 30.98 -10.89 34.39
C THR A 55 30.20 -11.11 33.09
N ILE A 56 29.26 -10.21 32.82
CA ILE A 56 28.63 -10.04 31.50
C ILE A 56 29.76 -9.61 30.55
N THR A 57 29.93 -10.27 29.41
CA THR A 57 30.91 -9.80 28.42
C THR A 57 30.43 -8.48 27.83
N ASP A 58 31.34 -7.60 27.41
CA ASP A 58 30.99 -6.30 26.81
C ASP A 58 30.01 -6.46 25.62
N GLU A 59 30.08 -7.59 24.92
CA GLU A 59 29.21 -7.95 23.82
C GLU A 59 27.77 -8.27 24.27
N GLN A 60 27.59 -8.91 25.42
CA GLN A 60 26.28 -9.21 26.02
C GLN A 60 25.64 -7.98 26.66
N ALA A 61 26.45 -7.09 27.26
CA ALA A 61 26.00 -5.81 27.77
C ALA A 61 25.52 -4.90 26.63
N ALA A 62 26.30 -4.82 25.53
CA ALA A 62 25.91 -4.08 24.33
C ALA A 62 24.64 -4.64 23.66
N LEU A 63 24.42 -5.95 23.71
CA LEU A 63 23.21 -6.58 23.19
C LEU A 63 21.98 -6.26 24.06
N LEU A 64 22.12 -6.31 25.38
CA LEU A 64 21.07 -5.94 26.33
C LEU A 64 20.73 -4.45 26.27
N GLU A 65 21.73 -3.59 26.07
CA GLU A 65 21.53 -2.15 25.88
C GLU A 65 20.84 -1.83 24.55
N LYS A 66 21.21 -2.52 23.46
CA LYS A 66 20.51 -2.44 22.17
C LYS A 66 19.08 -2.97 22.25
N LEU A 67 18.84 -4.06 22.98
CA LEU A 67 17.50 -4.62 23.17
C LEU A 67 16.63 -3.69 24.02
N ASN A 68 17.16 -3.14 25.11
CA ASN A 68 16.45 -2.21 25.98
C ASN A 68 16.14 -0.89 25.28
N SER A 69 17.08 -0.34 24.51
CA SER A 69 16.82 0.87 23.68
C SER A 69 15.77 0.58 22.61
N THR A 70 15.85 -0.54 21.89
CA THR A 70 14.84 -0.90 20.88
C THR A 70 13.44 -1.10 21.49
N THR A 71 13.34 -1.66 22.71
CA THR A 71 12.05 -1.80 23.40
C THR A 71 11.54 -0.48 23.97
N SER A 72 12.42 0.38 24.49
CA SER A 72 12.07 1.71 24.96
C SER A 72 11.58 2.60 23.82
N ASP A 73 12.24 2.53 22.66
CA ASP A 73 11.86 3.25 21.45
C ASP A 73 10.48 2.78 20.94
N LEU A 74 10.17 1.49 21.06
CA LEU A 74 8.87 0.93 20.67
C LEU A 74 7.75 1.31 21.66
N ASP A 75 8.04 1.34 22.95
CA ASP A 75 7.08 1.74 23.98
C ASP A 75 6.79 3.26 23.92
N ASP A 76 7.83 4.10 23.71
CA ASP A 76 7.68 5.54 23.46
C ASP A 76 6.86 5.81 22.19
N PHE A 77 7.13 5.06 21.11
CA PHE A 77 6.33 5.12 19.89
C PHE A 77 4.85 4.83 20.14
N HIS A 78 4.52 3.76 20.88
CA HIS A 78 3.13 3.43 21.20
C HIS A 78 2.45 4.47 22.10
N GLU A 79 3.18 5.12 23.00
CA GLU A 79 2.65 6.19 23.84
C GLU A 79 2.33 7.45 23.02
N ARG A 80 3.25 7.91 22.17
CA ARG A 80 3.03 9.05 21.27
C ARG A 80 1.92 8.81 20.26
N LEU A 81 1.78 7.59 19.74
CA LEU A 81 0.65 7.22 18.89
C LEU A 81 -0.70 7.41 19.61
N LYS A 82 -0.78 7.15 20.91
CA LYS A 82 -2.01 7.40 21.69
C LYS A 82 -2.31 8.89 21.83
N GLU A 83 -1.29 9.74 21.97
CA GLU A 83 -1.49 11.20 22.03
C GLU A 83 -2.03 11.74 20.70
N ILE A 84 -1.43 11.34 19.57
CA ILE A 84 -1.91 11.69 18.23
C ILE A 84 -3.35 11.20 18.01
N ARG A 85 -3.70 10.00 18.53
CA ARG A 85 -5.06 9.45 18.46
C ARG A 85 -6.09 10.36 19.11
N GLU A 86 -5.80 10.88 20.31
CA GLU A 86 -6.76 11.75 21.01
C GLU A 86 -6.86 13.14 20.38
N LEU A 87 -5.76 13.69 19.86
CA LEU A 87 -5.74 15.02 19.23
C LEU A 87 -6.65 15.13 18.00
N VAL A 88 -6.67 14.10 17.14
CA VAL A 88 -7.32 14.20 15.83
C VAL A 88 -8.76 13.67 15.83
N LYS A 89 -9.14 12.95 16.89
CA LYS A 89 -10.48 12.36 17.06
C LYS A 89 -11.60 13.40 16.97
N ASP A 90 -11.48 14.51 17.69
CA ASP A 90 -12.52 15.54 17.73
C ASP A 90 -12.62 16.30 16.38
N GLN A 91 -11.50 16.52 15.70
CA GLN A 91 -11.47 17.12 14.37
C GLN A 91 -12.22 16.25 13.35
N LEU A 92 -11.94 14.94 13.33
CA LEU A 92 -12.57 14.00 12.38
C LEU A 92 -14.06 13.80 12.64
N LEU A 93 -14.49 13.83 13.91
CA LEU A 93 -15.90 13.73 14.28
C LEU A 93 -16.69 15.00 13.90
N SER A 94 -16.06 16.18 13.98
CA SER A 94 -16.73 17.45 13.63
C SER A 94 -17.05 17.60 12.13
N ALA A 95 -16.26 16.97 11.26
CA ALA A 95 -16.43 16.98 9.80
C ALA A 95 -17.72 16.27 9.32
N GLU A 96 -18.33 15.41 10.15
CA GLU A 96 -19.55 14.69 9.83
C GLU A 96 -20.77 15.62 9.65
N ASN A 97 -20.73 16.81 10.23
CA ASN A 97 -21.84 17.77 10.21
C ASN A 97 -22.00 18.51 8.87
N SER A 98 -21.00 18.51 7.98
CA SER A 98 -21.04 19.18 6.67
C SER A 98 -21.45 18.28 5.50
N ILE A 99 -21.79 17.02 5.77
CA ILE A 99 -22.08 16.02 4.73
C ILE A 99 -23.54 16.10 4.26
N ASP A 100 -23.78 16.09 2.95
CA ASP A 100 -25.12 15.84 2.39
C ASP A 100 -25.54 14.39 2.70
N LYS A 101 -26.27 14.25 3.82
CA LYS A 101 -26.73 12.96 4.33
C LYS A 101 -27.57 12.18 3.32
N LYS A 102 -28.38 12.86 2.50
CA LYS A 102 -29.27 12.19 1.53
C LYS A 102 -28.49 11.62 0.35
N ALA A 103 -27.51 12.37 -0.16
CA ALA A 103 -26.60 11.88 -1.20
C ALA A 103 -25.74 10.72 -0.67
N LEU A 104 -25.21 10.85 0.55
CA LEU A 104 -24.42 9.81 1.21
C LEU A 104 -25.22 8.51 1.40
N GLU A 105 -26.44 8.60 1.94
CA GLU A 105 -27.32 7.43 2.12
C GLU A 105 -27.60 6.70 0.80
N LYS A 106 -27.83 7.45 -0.29
CA LYS A 106 -28.05 6.86 -1.62
C LYS A 106 -26.81 6.10 -2.09
N MET A 107 -25.62 6.67 -1.91
CA MET A 107 -24.37 6.00 -2.25
C MET A 107 -24.12 4.78 -1.38
N LEU A 108 -24.29 4.89 -0.06
CA LEU A 108 -24.15 3.76 0.86
C LEU A 108 -25.11 2.63 0.50
N LYS A 109 -26.37 2.92 0.16
CA LYS A 109 -27.33 1.90 -0.32
C LYS A 109 -26.90 1.22 -1.62
N LYS A 110 -26.17 1.91 -2.50
CA LYS A 110 -25.61 1.32 -3.73
C LYS A 110 -24.48 0.35 -3.39
N PHE A 111 -23.55 0.75 -2.54
CA PHE A 111 -22.34 -0.03 -2.22
C PHE A 111 -22.57 -1.12 -1.17
N ALA A 112 -23.48 -0.93 -0.21
CA ALA A 112 -23.87 -1.93 0.77
C ALA A 112 -24.44 -3.21 0.12
N LYS A 113 -24.97 -3.10 -1.12
CA LYS A 113 -25.50 -4.22 -1.88
C LYS A 113 -24.43 -5.01 -2.64
N ARG A 114 -23.17 -4.56 -2.67
CA ARG A 114 -22.08 -5.27 -3.33
C ARG A 114 -21.73 -6.52 -2.52
N ILE A 115 -21.87 -7.68 -3.15
CA ILE A 115 -21.41 -8.95 -2.59
C ILE A 115 -19.88 -8.97 -2.72
N ARG A 116 -19.20 -8.69 -1.63
CA ARG A 116 -17.74 -8.78 -1.57
C ARG A 116 -17.32 -10.18 -1.23
N GLN A 117 -16.30 -10.64 -1.93
CA GLN A 117 -15.70 -11.93 -1.69
C GLN A 117 -14.48 -11.78 -0.78
N GLN A 118 -14.15 -12.87 -0.11
CA GLN A 118 -12.82 -13.06 0.42
C GLN A 118 -12.14 -14.17 -0.39
N ILE A 119 -11.12 -13.82 -1.18
CA ILE A 119 -10.41 -14.81 -2.00
C ILE A 119 -9.24 -15.42 -1.23
N ARG A 120 -8.43 -14.59 -0.56
CA ARG A 120 -7.31 -14.98 0.28
C ARG A 120 -7.73 -15.01 1.75
N GLN A 121 -7.46 -16.13 2.42
CA GLN A 121 -7.73 -16.26 3.86
C GLN A 121 -6.93 -15.24 4.68
N THR A 122 -5.70 -14.93 4.25
CA THR A 122 -4.80 -13.95 4.88
C THR A 122 -5.26 -12.51 4.74
N GLY A 123 -6.20 -12.18 3.85
CA GLY A 123 -6.52 -10.81 3.46
C GLY A 123 -6.30 -10.61 1.95
N ASP A 124 -7.19 -9.86 1.30
CA ASP A 124 -7.12 -9.61 -0.14
C ASP A 124 -6.31 -8.36 -0.50
N ASN A 125 -6.17 -7.42 0.43
CA ASN A 125 -5.31 -6.24 0.37
C ASN A 125 -4.45 -6.16 1.64
N LEU A 126 -3.46 -5.26 1.62
CA LEU A 126 -2.50 -5.08 2.70
C LEU A 126 -3.18 -4.72 4.03
N GLU A 127 -4.21 -3.87 3.99
CA GLU A 127 -4.91 -3.40 5.18
C GLU A 127 -5.63 -4.56 5.88
N GLU A 128 -6.31 -5.42 5.10
CA GLU A 128 -6.92 -6.65 5.60
C GLU A 128 -5.89 -7.63 6.17
N VAL A 129 -4.70 -7.73 5.55
CA VAL A 129 -3.61 -8.59 6.05
C VAL A 129 -3.18 -8.14 7.45
N ASN A 130 -2.89 -6.85 7.61
CA ASN A 130 -2.47 -6.30 8.90
C ASN A 130 -3.58 -6.36 9.95
N GLU A 131 -4.84 -6.14 9.54
CA GLU A 131 -6.00 -6.19 10.44
C GLU A 131 -6.23 -7.62 10.97
N LYS A 132 -6.19 -8.63 10.08
CA LYS A 132 -6.34 -10.04 10.46
C LYS A 132 -5.21 -10.53 11.35
N LEU A 133 -3.99 -10.02 11.14
CA LEU A 133 -2.83 -10.30 11.99
C LEU A 133 -2.84 -9.50 13.30
N LYS A 134 -3.76 -8.53 13.46
CA LYS A 134 -3.88 -7.65 14.63
C LYS A 134 -2.61 -6.83 14.89
N VAL A 135 -2.04 -6.30 13.81
CA VAL A 135 -0.85 -5.44 13.84
C VAL A 135 -1.12 -4.03 13.32
N SER A 136 -2.28 -3.76 12.72
CA SER A 136 -2.59 -2.42 12.18
C SER A 136 -2.53 -1.31 13.24
N ASP A 137 -2.89 -1.59 14.49
CA ASP A 137 -2.85 -0.61 15.59
C ASP A 137 -1.44 -0.42 16.19
N GLN A 138 -0.47 -1.22 15.76
CA GLN A 138 0.95 -1.12 16.10
C GLN A 138 1.73 -0.20 15.15
N TYR A 139 1.11 0.23 14.04
CA TYR A 139 1.74 1.06 13.03
C TYR A 139 0.91 2.33 12.79
N TYR A 140 1.58 3.43 12.45
CA TYR A 140 0.89 4.66 12.05
C TYR A 140 0.20 4.42 10.72
N GLN A 141 -1.11 4.70 10.65
CA GLN A 141 -1.93 4.36 9.49
C GLN A 141 -1.66 2.92 9.02
N GLY A 142 -1.59 1.96 9.92
CA GLY A 142 -1.74 0.54 9.59
C GLY A 142 -0.47 -0.17 9.13
N ASP A 143 0.50 0.53 8.55
CA ASP A 143 1.72 -0.05 7.96
C ASP A 143 2.94 0.88 7.94
N MET A 144 2.86 2.10 8.50
CA MET A 144 4.01 3.01 8.55
C MET A 144 4.67 3.03 9.93
N ILE A 145 5.99 2.87 9.96
CA ILE A 145 6.81 3.18 11.11
C ILE A 145 7.34 4.62 10.98
N LEU A 146 6.97 5.47 11.93
CA LEU A 146 7.45 6.85 12.00
C LEU A 146 8.61 6.98 12.98
N THR A 147 9.58 7.82 12.63
CA THR A 147 10.59 8.27 13.58
C THR A 147 10.00 9.29 14.56
N GLU A 148 10.65 9.44 15.72
CA GLU A 148 10.30 10.44 16.74
C GLU A 148 10.10 11.84 16.15
N GLN A 149 11.05 12.27 15.31
CA GLN A 149 10.99 13.55 14.62
C GLN A 149 9.75 13.67 13.70
N GLN A 150 9.35 12.60 13.04
CA GLN A 150 8.16 12.61 12.17
C GLN A 150 6.88 12.69 13.00
N MET A 151 6.81 12.00 14.15
CA MET A 151 5.66 12.07 15.05
C MET A 151 5.49 13.46 15.66
N GLU A 152 6.58 14.10 16.13
CA GLU A 152 6.55 15.47 16.65
C GLU A 152 6.05 16.47 15.60
N GLN A 153 6.42 16.26 14.34
CA GLN A 153 6.01 17.13 13.23
C GLN A 153 4.53 17.02 12.89
N MET A 154 3.89 15.89 13.21
CA MET A 154 2.46 15.67 13.04
C MET A 154 1.64 16.21 14.22
N ALA A 155 2.23 16.24 15.42
CA ALA A 155 1.54 16.71 16.63
C ALA A 155 1.45 18.25 16.73
N ASP A 156 2.30 18.99 16.02
CA ASP A 156 2.38 20.46 16.16
C ASP A 156 1.81 21.20 14.93
N GLU A 157 0.59 21.72 15.09
CA GLU A 157 -0.11 22.54 14.09
C GLU A 157 0.45 23.98 13.97
N ASN A 158 1.33 24.44 14.89
CA ASN A 158 1.64 25.87 15.08
C ASN A 158 3.14 26.28 15.01
N VAL A 159 4.03 25.46 14.44
CA VAL A 159 5.48 25.76 14.48
C VAL A 159 5.97 26.73 13.40
N ASN A 160 5.95 28.02 13.74
CA ASN A 160 6.81 29.05 13.16
C ASN A 160 8.27 28.99 13.71
N LYS A 161 8.93 27.82 13.73
CA LYS A 161 10.35 27.72 14.14
C LYS A 161 11.27 27.51 12.94
N ARG A 162 12.06 28.56 12.71
CA ARG A 162 13.10 28.75 11.70
C ARG A 162 14.31 27.87 11.96
N GLN A 163 14.24 26.59 11.64
CA GLN A 163 15.44 25.83 11.27
C GLN A 163 15.19 25.17 9.92
N ALA A 164 16.07 25.52 8.99
CA ALA A 164 15.96 25.22 7.57
C ALA A 164 15.78 23.71 7.32
N PHE A 165 14.56 23.29 6.98
CA PHE A 165 14.34 22.04 6.26
C PHE A 165 14.50 22.34 4.78
N VAL A 166 15.59 21.87 4.21
CA VAL A 166 16.05 22.21 2.86
C VAL A 166 15.17 21.59 1.75
N ASP A 167 14.15 20.78 2.07
CA ASP A 167 13.45 20.02 1.01
C ASP A 167 11.98 19.66 1.25
N GLY A 168 11.31 20.23 2.27
CA GLY A 168 9.85 20.15 2.39
C GLY A 168 9.22 18.74 2.47
N THR A 169 9.98 17.69 2.83
CA THR A 169 9.47 16.31 2.96
C THR A 169 9.75 15.72 4.33
N VAL A 170 8.76 15.00 4.87
CA VAL A 170 8.87 14.25 6.13
C VAL A 170 9.52 12.89 5.86
N GLY A 171 10.84 12.94 5.79
CA GLY A 171 11.69 11.77 5.51
C GLY A 171 12.89 12.21 4.66
N ARG A 172 14.10 11.76 5.03
CA ARG A 172 15.30 12.09 4.24
C ARG A 172 15.26 11.32 2.94
N LYS A 173 15.42 12.00 1.80
CA LYS A 173 15.57 11.36 0.49
C LYS A 173 16.80 10.45 0.48
N TRP A 174 16.73 9.38 -0.30
CA TRP A 174 17.88 8.53 -0.58
C TRP A 174 18.77 9.14 -1.67
N GLY A 175 20.08 8.92 -1.58
CA GLY A 175 20.97 9.13 -2.72
C GLY A 175 20.96 7.88 -3.61
N ILE A 176 21.68 6.85 -3.17
CA ILE A 176 21.50 5.47 -3.63
C ILE A 176 20.71 4.73 -2.54
N VAL A 177 19.71 3.95 -2.95
CA VAL A 177 18.97 3.06 -2.05
C VAL A 177 19.70 1.73 -2.00
N TYR A 178 20.47 1.52 -0.94
CA TYR A 178 21.02 0.19 -0.68
C TYR A 178 19.93 -0.71 -0.11
N TYR A 179 19.89 -1.97 -0.51
CA TYR A 179 18.98 -2.95 0.07
C TYR A 179 19.66 -4.31 0.31
N SER A 180 19.17 -5.04 1.30
CA SER A 180 19.58 -6.40 1.64
C SER A 180 18.37 -7.27 1.97
N PHE A 181 18.61 -8.55 2.20
CA PHE A 181 17.59 -9.49 2.64
C PHE A 181 18.00 -10.12 3.96
N ALA A 182 17.04 -10.28 4.87
CA ALA A 182 17.25 -11.04 6.09
C ALA A 182 17.55 -12.51 5.79
N GLN A 183 18.34 -13.13 6.67
CA GLN A 183 18.64 -14.55 6.57
C GLN A 183 17.35 -15.38 6.61
N GLY A 184 17.20 -16.30 5.66
CA GLY A 184 16.05 -17.20 5.60
C GLY A 184 14.81 -16.63 4.92
N ILE A 185 14.89 -15.45 4.29
CA ILE A 185 13.80 -14.94 3.45
C ILE A 185 13.39 -15.98 2.40
N LYS A 186 12.09 -16.20 2.24
CA LYS A 186 11.60 -17.10 1.19
C LYS A 186 12.00 -16.62 -0.21
N PRO A 187 12.37 -17.53 -1.12
CA PRO A 187 12.72 -17.18 -2.50
C PRO A 187 11.64 -16.36 -3.22
N HIS A 188 10.37 -16.65 -2.95
CA HIS A 188 9.23 -15.94 -3.54
C HIS A 188 9.15 -14.48 -3.08
N THR A 189 9.16 -14.24 -1.76
CA THR A 189 9.19 -12.89 -1.18
C THR A 189 10.37 -12.07 -1.68
N ARG A 190 11.55 -12.70 -1.80
CA ARG A 190 12.72 -12.08 -2.43
C ARG A 190 12.46 -11.67 -3.87
N ALA A 191 11.89 -12.56 -4.70
CA ALA A 191 11.62 -12.28 -6.11
C ALA A 191 10.65 -11.10 -6.29
N VAL A 192 9.61 -11.04 -5.46
CA VAL A 192 8.61 -9.95 -5.45
C VAL A 192 9.23 -8.62 -4.99
N ALA A 193 10.04 -8.64 -3.93
CA ALA A 193 10.78 -7.46 -3.48
C ALA A 193 11.71 -6.93 -4.58
N GLU A 194 12.46 -7.82 -5.24
CA GLU A 194 13.30 -7.44 -6.37
C GLU A 194 12.50 -6.92 -7.57
N GLN A 195 11.25 -7.38 -7.78
CA GLN A 195 10.36 -6.83 -8.80
C GLN A 195 9.95 -5.39 -8.49
N ALA A 196 9.58 -5.10 -7.23
CA ALA A 196 9.28 -3.74 -6.79
C ALA A 196 10.49 -2.80 -6.92
N VAL A 197 11.69 -3.27 -6.52
CA VAL A 197 12.96 -2.54 -6.72
C VAL A 197 13.18 -2.23 -8.19
N ARG A 198 13.06 -3.22 -9.07
CA ARG A 198 13.22 -3.03 -10.53
C ARG A 198 12.20 -2.04 -11.07
N PHE A 199 10.94 -2.11 -10.63
CA PHE A 199 9.89 -1.21 -11.07
C PHE A 199 10.20 0.25 -10.73
N TRP A 200 10.50 0.55 -9.46
CA TRP A 200 10.84 1.90 -9.04
C TRP A 200 12.11 2.40 -9.72
N GLN A 201 13.13 1.55 -9.84
CA GLN A 201 14.36 1.90 -10.54
C GLN A 201 14.11 2.21 -12.02
N GLN A 202 13.31 1.41 -12.73
CA GLN A 202 13.05 1.61 -14.17
C GLN A 202 12.22 2.85 -14.44
N ASN A 203 11.21 3.14 -13.61
CA ASN A 203 10.26 4.23 -13.83
C ASN A 203 10.69 5.56 -13.19
N THR A 204 11.85 5.60 -12.52
CA THR A 204 12.37 6.82 -11.88
C THR A 204 13.88 6.96 -12.11
N CYS A 205 14.46 8.02 -11.55
CA CYS A 205 15.90 8.20 -11.49
C CYS A 205 16.56 7.63 -10.22
N VAL A 206 15.78 7.05 -9.30
CA VAL A 206 16.26 6.47 -8.04
C VAL A 206 17.04 5.20 -8.34
N ASN A 207 18.27 5.12 -7.83
CA ASN A 207 19.14 3.96 -8.02
C ASN A 207 19.04 3.02 -6.82
N PHE A 208 18.87 1.74 -7.09
CA PHE A 208 18.91 0.69 -6.09
C PHE A 208 20.17 -0.16 -6.27
N GLN A 209 20.76 -0.59 -5.16
CA GLN A 209 21.93 -1.47 -5.16
C GLN A 209 21.85 -2.47 -4.02
N PHE A 210 22.00 -3.76 -4.35
CA PHE A 210 22.10 -4.79 -3.32
C PHE A 210 23.42 -4.63 -2.53
N SER A 211 23.33 -4.60 -1.20
CA SER A 211 24.50 -4.57 -0.32
C SER A 211 24.13 -5.00 1.10
N GLU A 212 24.81 -6.02 1.60
CA GLU A 212 24.67 -6.49 3.00
C GLU A 212 25.54 -5.69 3.98
N THR A 213 26.53 -4.96 3.47
CA THR A 213 27.53 -4.26 4.29
C THR A 213 27.24 -2.78 4.50
N GLN A 214 26.39 -2.17 3.66
CA GLN A 214 26.07 -0.75 3.79
C GLN A 214 25.23 -0.45 5.01
N THR A 215 25.69 0.47 5.86
CA THR A 215 25.05 0.78 7.14
C THR A 215 23.71 1.50 6.98
N ARG A 216 23.53 2.26 5.89
CA ARG A 216 22.29 2.93 5.51
C ARG A 216 21.64 2.16 4.36
N ARG A 217 20.72 1.25 4.67
CA ARG A 217 20.06 0.35 3.70
C ARG A 217 18.67 -0.06 4.18
N ILE A 218 17.84 -0.55 3.24
CA ILE A 218 16.60 -1.25 3.54
C ILE A 218 16.91 -2.73 3.72
N ASN A 219 16.57 -3.32 4.87
CA ASN A 219 16.65 -4.76 5.07
C ASN A 219 15.25 -5.36 4.92
N VAL A 220 15.04 -6.15 3.86
CA VAL A 220 13.74 -6.78 3.60
C VAL A 220 13.67 -8.12 4.34
N PHE A 221 12.59 -8.33 5.09
CA PHE A 221 12.38 -9.53 5.89
C PHE A 221 10.91 -9.96 5.94
N GLU A 222 10.63 -11.14 6.47
CA GLU A 222 9.26 -11.67 6.64
C GLU A 222 8.82 -11.49 8.11
N GLY A 223 8.30 -10.31 8.44
CA GLY A 223 7.70 -10.00 9.74
C GLY A 223 6.22 -10.40 9.85
N GLN A 224 5.55 -9.90 10.89
CA GLN A 224 4.10 -10.00 11.03
C GLN A 224 3.44 -8.81 10.34
N GLY A 225 2.82 -9.06 9.19
CA GLY A 225 2.19 -8.02 8.38
C GLY A 225 3.15 -7.38 7.38
N CYS A 226 2.64 -6.35 6.73
CA CYS A 226 3.31 -5.54 5.72
C CYS A 226 3.55 -4.16 6.32
N TYR A 227 4.79 -3.69 6.34
CA TYR A 227 5.08 -2.34 6.84
C TYR A 227 6.47 -1.87 6.46
N SER A 228 6.66 -0.56 6.52
CA SER A 228 7.91 0.11 6.18
C SER A 228 8.06 1.44 6.92
N TYR A 229 9.28 1.95 6.97
CA TYR A 229 9.54 3.32 7.41
C TYR A 229 9.22 4.30 6.29
N VAL A 230 8.86 5.54 6.64
CA VAL A 230 8.66 6.60 5.63
C VAL A 230 9.97 7.35 5.36
N GLY A 231 10.52 7.16 4.16
CA GLY A 231 11.79 7.73 3.72
C GLY A 231 13.01 7.07 4.38
N SER A 232 14.18 7.70 4.22
CA SER A 232 15.41 7.20 4.83
C SER A 232 15.57 7.68 6.27
N ILE A 233 15.78 6.75 7.20
CA ILE A 233 16.08 7.09 8.60
C ILE A 233 17.59 7.22 8.88
N GLY A 234 18.43 7.13 7.84
CA GLY A 234 19.88 7.32 7.94
C GLY A 234 20.69 6.13 8.47
N ARG A 235 20.02 5.00 8.75
CA ARG A 235 20.62 3.74 9.22
C ARG A 235 20.00 2.55 8.49
N THR A 236 20.27 1.32 8.94
CA THR A 236 19.56 0.13 8.47
C THR A 236 18.13 0.22 8.95
N GLN A 237 17.17 0.03 8.04
CA GLN A 237 15.75 0.09 8.35
C GLN A 237 15.05 -1.14 7.79
N GLU A 238 14.15 -1.71 8.57
CA GLU A 238 13.44 -2.91 8.19
C GLU A 238 12.25 -2.59 7.29
N LEU A 239 11.97 -3.48 6.34
CA LEU A 239 10.77 -3.49 5.50
C LEU A 239 10.19 -4.91 5.54
N SER A 240 9.00 -5.05 6.11
CA SER A 240 8.34 -6.34 6.28
C SER A 240 7.49 -6.67 5.07
N LEU A 241 7.77 -7.81 4.44
CA LEU A 241 6.88 -8.49 3.50
C LEU A 241 6.51 -9.84 4.09
N GLY A 242 5.65 -9.81 5.11
CA GLY A 242 5.18 -10.99 5.81
C GLY A 242 4.24 -11.89 5.01
N GLN A 243 3.63 -12.86 5.70
CA GLN A 243 2.64 -13.75 5.08
C GLN A 243 1.44 -12.95 4.55
N GLY A 244 1.16 -13.06 3.24
CA GLY A 244 0.08 -12.33 2.57
C GLY A 244 0.53 -11.03 1.89
N CYS A 245 1.77 -10.60 2.12
CA CYS A 245 2.37 -9.37 1.56
C CYS A 245 3.20 -9.63 0.29
N ASP A 246 3.18 -10.85 -0.23
CA ASP A 246 4.01 -11.34 -1.34
C ASP A 246 3.41 -11.03 -2.72
N SER A 247 2.70 -9.91 -2.86
CA SER A 247 2.25 -9.41 -4.17
C SER A 247 3.13 -8.26 -4.66
N PHE A 248 3.22 -8.08 -5.99
CA PHE A 248 3.97 -6.94 -6.55
C PHE A 248 3.43 -5.60 -6.05
N GLY A 249 2.11 -5.43 -6.03
CA GLY A 249 1.47 -4.18 -5.58
C GLY A 249 1.82 -3.85 -4.13
N THR A 250 1.74 -4.84 -3.24
CA THR A 250 2.13 -4.69 -1.83
C THR A 250 3.60 -4.33 -1.68
N ALA A 251 4.51 -5.05 -2.35
CA ALA A 251 5.93 -4.70 -2.28
C ALA A 251 6.21 -3.31 -2.85
N ALA A 252 5.56 -2.93 -3.96
CA ALA A 252 5.71 -1.59 -4.53
C ALA A 252 5.23 -0.49 -3.58
N HIS A 253 4.13 -0.73 -2.86
CA HIS A 253 3.60 0.14 -1.80
C HIS A 253 4.63 0.35 -0.68
N GLU A 254 5.16 -0.73 -0.11
CA GLU A 254 6.12 -0.67 1.01
C GLU A 254 7.46 -0.02 0.62
N PHE A 255 7.92 -0.27 -0.61
CA PHE A 255 9.06 0.47 -1.15
C PHE A 255 8.70 1.95 -1.42
N GLY A 256 7.45 2.25 -1.78
CA GLY A 256 6.93 3.63 -1.86
C GLY A 256 7.07 4.38 -0.53
N HIS A 257 6.66 3.75 0.58
CA HIS A 257 6.91 4.28 1.93
C HIS A 257 8.41 4.49 2.18
N ALA A 258 9.24 3.47 1.94
CA ALA A 258 10.68 3.56 2.16
C ALA A 258 11.34 4.69 1.34
N LEU A 259 10.75 5.05 0.19
CA LEU A 259 11.19 6.15 -0.65
C LEU A 259 10.67 7.52 -0.21
N GLY A 260 9.64 7.58 0.64
CA GLY A 260 9.14 8.80 1.28
C GLY A 260 7.66 9.11 1.02
N PHE A 261 6.87 8.16 0.51
CA PHE A 261 5.43 8.37 0.35
C PHE A 261 4.66 8.10 1.63
N PHE A 262 3.70 8.98 1.91
CA PHE A 262 2.57 8.71 2.79
C PHE A 262 1.39 8.20 1.97
N HIS A 263 0.34 7.79 2.65
CA HIS A 263 -0.90 7.42 1.99
C HIS A 263 -1.59 8.57 1.23
N ALA A 264 -2.32 8.21 0.18
CA ALA A 264 -3.12 9.17 -0.58
C ALA A 264 -4.34 9.66 0.22
N GLN A 265 -5.00 8.79 0.99
CA GLN A 265 -6.14 9.17 1.85
C GLN A 265 -5.74 10.01 3.06
N SER A 266 -4.45 10.22 3.31
CA SER A 266 -3.99 11.13 4.34
C SER A 266 -3.58 12.50 3.77
N ARG A 267 -3.68 12.74 2.47
CA ARG A 267 -3.39 14.06 1.89
C ARG A 267 -4.20 15.18 2.56
N PHE A 268 -3.58 16.34 2.72
CA PHE A 268 -4.22 17.54 3.26
C PHE A 268 -5.47 17.97 2.47
N ASP A 269 -5.49 17.71 1.16
CA ASP A 269 -6.56 18.06 0.22
C ASP A 269 -7.55 16.91 -0.08
N ARG A 270 -7.43 15.77 0.60
CA ARG A 270 -8.25 14.56 0.33
C ARG A 270 -9.74 14.82 0.37
N ASP A 271 -10.20 15.76 1.21
CA ASP A 271 -11.61 16.00 1.47
C ASP A 271 -12.28 16.64 0.23
N ASN A 272 -11.50 17.00 -0.80
CA ASN A 272 -11.99 17.36 -2.14
C ASN A 272 -12.32 16.14 -3.02
N ALA A 273 -11.79 14.97 -2.72
CA ALA A 273 -11.93 13.73 -3.49
C ALA A 273 -12.71 12.64 -2.74
N ILE A 274 -12.54 12.52 -1.43
CA ILE A 274 -13.22 11.50 -0.62
C ILE A 274 -14.05 12.13 0.50
N THR A 275 -14.97 11.35 1.05
CA THR A 275 -15.75 11.67 2.26
C THR A 275 -15.52 10.56 3.26
N LEU A 276 -14.94 10.89 4.42
CA LEU A 276 -14.79 9.97 5.55
C LEU A 276 -16.14 9.79 6.25
N ILE A 277 -16.42 8.57 6.71
CA ILE A 277 -17.61 8.19 7.49
C ILE A 277 -17.12 7.64 8.84
N PRO A 278 -16.86 8.51 9.83
CA PRO A 278 -16.34 8.09 11.13
C PRO A 278 -17.20 7.01 11.81
N GLY A 279 -18.53 7.09 11.64
CA GLY A 279 -19.48 6.12 12.19
C GLY A 279 -19.32 4.68 11.66
N ASN A 280 -18.54 4.43 10.61
CA ASN A 280 -18.23 3.08 10.13
C ASN A 280 -16.82 2.61 10.52
N VAL A 281 -15.98 3.48 11.07
CA VAL A 281 -14.60 3.16 11.45
C VAL A 281 -14.57 2.36 12.75
N GLN A 282 -13.62 1.43 12.86
CA GLN A 282 -13.35 0.69 14.08
C GLN A 282 -13.06 1.62 15.27
N ASN A 283 -13.60 1.26 16.43
CA ASN A 283 -13.45 2.08 17.63
C ASN A 283 -11.95 2.21 17.97
N GLY A 284 -11.48 3.46 18.09
CA GLY A 284 -10.08 3.78 18.37
C GLY A 284 -9.15 3.78 17.15
N TRP A 285 -9.68 3.66 15.92
CA TRP A 285 -8.90 3.61 14.67
C TRP A 285 -9.12 4.86 13.78
N LEU A 286 -9.72 5.93 14.31
CA LEU A 286 -9.92 7.16 13.54
C LEU A 286 -8.59 7.83 13.15
N ASP A 287 -7.53 7.61 13.93
CA ASP A 287 -6.16 8.06 13.67
C ASP A 287 -5.59 7.56 12.35
N GLN A 288 -6.08 6.42 11.87
CA GLN A 288 -5.72 5.85 10.57
C GLN A 288 -6.11 6.78 9.40
N PHE A 289 -7.01 7.74 9.65
CA PHE A 289 -7.48 8.75 8.71
C PHE A 289 -7.03 10.15 9.09
N ASN A 290 -5.95 10.31 9.84
CA ASN A 290 -5.34 11.61 10.09
C ASN A 290 -4.88 12.25 8.78
N LYS A 291 -5.09 13.57 8.64
CA LYS A 291 -4.54 14.31 7.51
C LYS A 291 -3.10 14.67 7.81
N GLU A 292 -2.25 14.41 6.84
CA GLU A 292 -0.97 15.04 6.69
C GLU A 292 -1.15 16.54 6.38
N THR A 293 -0.13 17.33 6.72
CA THR A 293 -0.07 18.76 6.39
C THR A 293 0.60 18.97 5.03
N GLU A 294 0.49 20.16 4.45
CA GLU A 294 1.23 20.49 3.21
C GLU A 294 2.75 20.34 3.36
N ARG A 295 3.28 20.44 4.59
CA ARG A 295 4.69 20.22 4.90
C ARG A 295 5.06 18.74 4.96
N THR A 296 4.14 17.89 5.42
CA THR A 296 4.40 16.46 5.61
C THR A 296 4.06 15.64 4.37
N ASN A 297 3.07 16.10 3.59
CA ASN A 297 2.63 15.49 2.35
C ASN A 297 2.44 16.57 1.27
N ASN A 298 3.53 16.92 0.59
CA ASN A 298 3.49 17.78 -0.58
C ASN A 298 3.17 16.93 -1.82
N ASN A 299 1.98 17.13 -2.38
CA ASN A 299 1.54 16.45 -3.60
C ASN A 299 2.10 17.08 -4.90
N PHE A 300 2.93 18.12 -4.79
CA PHE A 300 3.55 18.85 -5.90
C PHE A 300 2.54 19.43 -6.92
N GLY A 301 1.33 19.72 -6.46
CA GLY A 301 0.22 20.17 -7.32
C GLY A 301 -0.37 19.06 -8.21
N LEU A 302 0.01 17.79 -7.99
CA LEU A 302 -0.57 16.67 -8.71
C LEU A 302 -1.98 16.37 -8.19
N PRO A 303 -2.93 16.04 -9.09
CA PRO A 303 -4.30 15.76 -8.71
C PRO A 303 -4.40 14.52 -7.81
N TYR A 304 -5.52 14.42 -7.08
CA TYR A 304 -5.83 13.24 -6.27
C TYR A 304 -6.17 12.05 -7.18
N ASP A 305 -5.41 10.96 -7.08
CA ASP A 305 -5.67 9.73 -7.84
C ASP A 305 -6.27 8.66 -6.94
N TYR A 306 -7.54 8.33 -7.16
CA TYR A 306 -8.23 7.24 -6.45
C TYR A 306 -7.57 5.88 -6.68
N GLY A 307 -6.84 5.69 -7.78
CA GLY A 307 -6.20 4.43 -8.14
C GLY A 307 -4.72 4.35 -7.75
N SER A 308 -4.23 5.31 -6.96
CA SER A 308 -2.88 5.26 -6.39
C SER A 308 -2.69 3.95 -5.61
N VAL A 309 -1.49 3.36 -5.71
CA VAL A 309 -1.14 2.19 -4.89
C VAL A 309 -1.09 2.55 -3.40
N MET A 310 -0.92 3.83 -3.06
CA MET A 310 -0.91 4.35 -1.69
C MET A 310 -2.32 4.74 -1.19
N GLN A 311 -3.38 4.45 -1.96
CA GLN A 311 -4.76 4.78 -1.59
C GLN A 311 -5.44 3.59 -0.92
N TYR A 312 -5.87 3.79 0.34
CA TYR A 312 -6.68 2.82 1.04
C TYR A 312 -7.96 2.44 0.31
N ALA A 313 -8.36 1.18 0.48
CA ALA A 313 -9.68 0.72 0.09
C ALA A 313 -10.78 1.52 0.79
N GLY A 314 -11.93 1.70 0.13
CA GLY A 314 -13.07 2.43 0.70
C GLY A 314 -13.67 1.81 1.98
N THR A 315 -13.28 0.60 2.35
CA THR A 315 -13.69 -0.10 3.57
C THR A 315 -12.56 -0.40 4.55
N SER A 316 -11.35 0.12 4.32
CA SER A 316 -10.26 -0.07 5.27
C SER A 316 -10.69 0.40 6.66
N ALA A 317 -10.31 -0.32 7.72
CA ALA A 317 -10.68 -0.07 9.11
C ALA A 317 -12.20 -0.07 9.40
N SER A 318 -13.00 -0.82 8.63
CA SER A 318 -14.45 -0.88 8.81
C SER A 318 -14.87 -1.82 9.94
N ARG A 319 -15.71 -1.34 10.86
CA ARG A 319 -16.26 -2.17 11.96
C ARG A 319 -17.45 -3.04 11.56
N ASN A 320 -18.07 -2.75 10.42
CA ASN A 320 -19.38 -3.31 10.03
C ASN A 320 -19.42 -3.74 8.55
N GLY A 321 -18.27 -3.77 7.87
CA GLY A 321 -18.14 -4.08 6.45
C GLY A 321 -18.69 -2.99 5.52
N GLN A 322 -19.22 -1.88 6.05
CA GLN A 322 -19.67 -0.75 5.25
C GLN A 322 -18.49 0.19 4.93
N PRO A 323 -18.57 0.98 3.84
CA PRO A 323 -17.54 1.96 3.51
C PRO A 323 -17.23 2.92 4.66
N THR A 324 -15.95 3.04 4.99
CA THR A 324 -15.39 4.09 5.87
C THR A 324 -15.05 5.33 5.05
N MET A 325 -14.76 5.18 3.76
CA MET A 325 -14.54 6.28 2.84
C MET A 325 -15.38 6.12 1.58
N MET A 326 -16.01 7.22 1.16
CA MET A 326 -16.75 7.31 -0.10
C MET A 326 -16.04 8.23 -1.08
N ALA A 327 -15.82 7.77 -2.31
CA ALA A 327 -15.36 8.64 -3.39
C ALA A 327 -16.46 9.66 -3.73
N LYS A 328 -16.10 10.93 -3.86
CA LYS A 328 -17.04 11.97 -4.31
C LYS A 328 -17.51 11.75 -5.75
N LEU A 329 -16.71 11.04 -6.54
CA LEU A 329 -17.10 10.47 -7.82
C LEU A 329 -17.42 8.99 -7.62
N PRO A 330 -18.71 8.59 -7.56
CA PRO A 330 -19.08 7.24 -7.15
C PRO A 330 -18.54 6.14 -8.07
N GLN A 331 -18.24 6.46 -9.34
CA GLN A 331 -17.65 5.52 -10.30
C GLN A 331 -16.24 5.06 -9.89
N PHE A 332 -15.57 5.78 -8.98
CA PHE A 332 -14.21 5.48 -8.52
C PHE A 332 -14.17 4.74 -7.19
N GLN A 333 -15.31 4.37 -6.62
CA GLN A 333 -15.35 3.76 -5.28
C GLN A 333 -14.52 2.47 -5.19
N ASP A 334 -14.60 1.61 -6.22
CA ASP A 334 -13.82 0.37 -6.29
C ASP A 334 -12.48 0.55 -7.02
N THR A 335 -12.16 1.77 -7.45
CA THR A 335 -10.79 2.13 -7.87
C THR A 335 -9.86 2.26 -6.65
N MET A 336 -10.39 2.70 -5.50
CA MET A 336 -9.66 2.83 -4.23
C MET A 336 -9.27 1.48 -3.63
N GLY A 337 -8.03 1.36 -3.13
CA GLY A 337 -7.49 0.12 -2.57
C GLY A 337 -6.76 -0.76 -3.59
N SER A 338 -6.21 -0.17 -4.65
CA SER A 338 -5.67 -0.93 -5.77
C SER A 338 -4.21 -1.35 -5.59
N ASP A 339 -3.91 -2.57 -6.04
CA ASP A 339 -2.53 -3.10 -6.14
C ASP A 339 -1.75 -2.62 -7.39
N ILE A 340 -2.24 -1.62 -8.14
CA ILE A 340 -1.63 -1.14 -9.38
C ILE A 340 -0.98 0.22 -9.11
N VAL A 341 0.33 0.33 -9.30
CA VAL A 341 1.03 1.62 -9.21
C VAL A 341 0.55 2.56 -10.31
N SER A 342 -0.01 3.69 -9.90
CA SER A 342 -0.56 4.67 -10.83
C SER A 342 0.52 5.49 -11.51
N PHE A 343 0.17 6.13 -12.62
CA PHE A 343 1.08 7.09 -13.26
C PHE A 343 1.33 8.32 -12.38
N VAL A 344 0.36 8.72 -11.55
CA VAL A 344 0.55 9.80 -10.60
C VAL A 344 1.58 9.43 -9.54
N ASP A 345 1.59 8.19 -9.05
CA ASP A 345 2.63 7.70 -8.11
C ASP A 345 4.02 7.80 -8.73
N ILE A 346 4.17 7.34 -9.98
CA ILE A 346 5.44 7.45 -10.74
C ILE A 346 5.85 8.91 -10.91
N SER A 347 4.92 9.76 -11.36
CA SER A 347 5.17 11.19 -11.63
C SER A 347 5.55 11.95 -10.35
N MET A 348 4.89 11.63 -9.24
CA MET A 348 5.15 12.21 -7.92
C MET A 348 6.53 11.79 -7.42
N MET A 349 6.90 10.51 -7.56
CA MET A 349 8.22 10.02 -7.15
C MET A 349 9.34 10.67 -7.97
N ASN A 350 9.10 10.84 -9.28
CA ASN A 350 10.01 11.55 -10.16
C ASN A 350 10.16 13.04 -9.81
N THR A 351 9.11 13.67 -9.30
CA THR A 351 9.16 15.07 -8.85
C THR A 351 9.91 15.16 -7.51
N LEU A 352 9.58 14.26 -6.58
CA LEU A 352 10.22 14.17 -5.27
C LEU A 352 11.75 14.01 -5.38
N TYR A 353 12.24 13.15 -6.26
CA TYR A 353 13.67 12.86 -6.42
C TYR A 353 14.39 13.75 -7.46
N GLY A 354 13.75 14.80 -7.97
CA GLY A 354 14.38 15.69 -8.96
C GLY A 354 14.73 14.97 -10.26
N CYS A 355 13.91 13.99 -10.65
CA CYS A 355 14.15 13.17 -11.82
C CYS A 355 13.71 13.83 -13.12
N LYS A 356 12.69 14.70 -13.09
CA LYS A 356 12.16 15.38 -14.29
C LYS A 356 13.18 16.37 -14.85
N GLU A 357 14.02 16.93 -13.98
CA GLU A 357 15.08 17.88 -14.25
C GLU A 357 16.22 17.25 -15.06
N ARG A 358 16.43 15.92 -14.94
CA ARG A 358 17.47 15.20 -15.70
C ARG A 358 17.30 15.29 -17.22
N CYS A 359 16.07 15.50 -17.67
CA CYS A 359 15.74 15.65 -19.08
C CYS A 359 15.26 17.06 -19.42
N ALA A 360 15.59 18.07 -18.61
CA ALA A 360 15.14 19.45 -18.83
C ALA A 360 15.56 20.02 -20.20
N THR A 361 16.71 19.60 -20.73
CA THR A 361 17.20 20.02 -22.05
C THR A 361 16.74 19.11 -23.19
N SER A 362 15.89 18.12 -22.92
CA SER A 362 15.44 17.18 -23.94
C SER A 362 14.50 17.82 -24.97
N ALA A 363 14.72 17.50 -26.24
CA ALA A 363 13.81 17.86 -27.33
C ALA A 363 12.55 16.97 -27.37
N THR A 364 12.51 15.88 -26.60
CA THR A 364 11.37 14.95 -26.56
C THR A 364 10.09 15.68 -26.13
N ARG A 365 9.01 15.42 -26.86
CA ARG A 365 7.67 15.99 -26.60
C ARG A 365 6.70 14.86 -26.35
N CYS A 366 6.35 14.69 -25.08
CA CYS A 366 5.41 13.67 -24.64
C CYS A 366 3.98 14.16 -24.80
N GLN A 367 3.08 13.26 -25.19
CA GLN A 367 1.66 13.51 -25.34
C GLN A 367 0.88 12.88 -24.17
N ASN A 368 -0.42 13.20 -24.10
CA ASN A 368 -1.35 12.61 -23.14
C ASN A 368 -0.85 12.67 -21.69
N GLY A 369 -0.19 13.77 -21.31
CA GLY A 369 0.30 13.97 -19.93
C GLY A 369 1.57 13.17 -19.56
N GLY A 370 2.17 12.45 -20.50
CA GLY A 370 3.48 11.83 -20.30
C GLY A 370 4.62 12.85 -20.09
N PHE A 371 5.77 12.39 -19.60
CA PHE A 371 6.98 13.21 -19.46
C PHE A 371 8.24 12.43 -19.87
N PRO A 372 9.35 13.12 -20.26
CA PRO A 372 10.56 12.44 -20.70
C PRO A 372 11.09 11.46 -19.65
N HIS A 373 11.48 10.27 -20.10
CA HIS A 373 11.93 9.21 -19.22
C HIS A 373 13.29 9.58 -18.60
N PRO A 374 13.44 9.61 -17.26
CA PRO A 374 14.60 10.21 -16.58
C PRO A 374 15.92 9.45 -16.77
N ARG A 375 15.85 8.22 -17.28
CA ARG A 375 17.02 7.38 -17.65
C ARG A 375 17.27 7.31 -19.16
N ASP A 376 16.35 7.83 -19.96
CA ASP A 376 16.39 7.76 -21.42
C ASP A 376 15.56 8.92 -21.96
N CYS A 377 16.17 10.10 -22.04
CA CYS A 377 15.45 11.32 -22.39
C CYS A 377 14.89 11.33 -23.82
N THR A 378 15.13 10.31 -24.65
CA THR A 378 14.63 10.19 -26.03
C THR A 378 13.22 9.62 -26.13
N LYS A 379 12.68 9.08 -25.02
CA LYS A 379 11.32 8.55 -24.93
C LYS A 379 10.59 9.07 -23.71
N CYS A 380 9.31 8.75 -23.61
CA CYS A 380 8.43 9.20 -22.55
C CYS A 380 8.05 8.07 -21.59
N LEU A 381 7.84 8.43 -20.32
CA LEU A 381 6.99 7.66 -19.41
C LEU A 381 5.53 8.04 -19.70
N CYS A 382 4.68 7.03 -19.88
CA CYS A 382 3.32 7.20 -20.37
C CYS A 382 2.28 6.84 -19.31
N PRO A 383 1.16 7.60 -19.22
CA PRO A 383 0.03 7.17 -18.42
C PRO A 383 -0.55 5.85 -18.90
N ALA A 384 -1.14 5.10 -17.97
CA ALA A 384 -1.79 3.83 -18.28
C ALA A 384 -2.81 3.99 -19.41
N GLY A 385 -2.82 3.04 -20.36
CA GLY A 385 -3.64 3.11 -21.57
C GLY A 385 -3.01 3.87 -22.75
N PHE A 386 -1.83 4.49 -22.55
CA PHE A 386 -1.03 5.12 -23.61
C PHE A 386 0.39 4.55 -23.66
N GLY A 387 1.00 4.53 -24.85
CA GLY A 387 2.31 3.96 -25.10
C GLY A 387 2.99 4.56 -26.34
N GLY A 388 3.98 3.85 -26.86
CA GLY A 388 4.91 4.39 -27.86
C GLY A 388 5.95 5.33 -27.25
N SER A 389 6.94 5.76 -28.03
CA SER A 389 8.02 6.62 -27.54
C SER A 389 7.54 7.99 -27.06
N PHE A 390 6.36 8.45 -27.50
CA PHE A 390 5.82 9.78 -27.19
C PHE A 390 4.45 9.74 -26.51
N CYS A 391 3.99 8.57 -26.03
CA CYS A 391 2.69 8.39 -25.38
C CYS A 391 1.48 8.72 -26.26
N ASN A 392 1.62 8.60 -27.57
CA ASN A 392 0.60 8.91 -28.57
C ASN A 392 -0.02 7.65 -29.20
N GLU A 393 0.37 6.47 -28.72
CA GLU A 393 -0.07 5.18 -29.24
C GLU A 393 -0.79 4.38 -28.15
N ARG A 394 -1.46 3.31 -28.56
CA ARG A 394 -1.94 2.28 -27.65
C ARG A 394 -0.74 1.46 -27.14
N PRO A 395 -0.70 1.06 -25.85
CA PRO A 395 0.33 0.16 -25.35
C PRO A 395 0.45 -1.13 -26.18
N THR A 396 1.67 -1.64 -26.31
CA THR A 396 1.93 -2.91 -26.99
C THR A 396 1.27 -4.09 -26.28
N GLY A 397 1.05 -5.19 -27.01
CA GLY A 397 0.36 -6.39 -26.49
C GLY A 397 -1.10 -6.46 -26.94
N CYS A 398 -1.90 -7.24 -26.20
CA CYS A 398 -3.29 -7.50 -26.55
C CYS A 398 -4.19 -6.25 -26.48
N GLY A 399 -5.29 -6.31 -27.24
CA GLY A 399 -6.25 -5.23 -27.43
C GLY A 399 -6.14 -4.57 -28.81
N ALA A 400 -6.91 -3.51 -29.04
CA ALA A 400 -7.02 -2.89 -30.36
C ALA A 400 -7.37 -1.40 -30.28
N THR A 401 -7.03 -0.65 -31.32
CA THR A 401 -7.58 0.69 -31.56
C THR A 401 -8.91 0.54 -32.30
N LEU A 402 -9.96 1.15 -31.78
CA LEU A 402 -11.32 1.06 -32.28
C LEU A 402 -11.83 2.46 -32.63
N VAL A 403 -12.63 2.58 -33.68
CA VAL A 403 -13.29 3.84 -34.05
C VAL A 403 -14.77 3.72 -33.69
N ALA A 404 -15.23 4.63 -32.84
CA ALA A 404 -16.63 4.72 -32.44
C ALA A 404 -17.46 5.35 -33.56
N THR A 405 -18.70 4.87 -33.72
CA THR A 405 -19.74 5.48 -34.56
C THR A 405 -20.92 5.89 -33.69
N ARG A 406 -21.95 6.52 -34.28
CA ARG A 406 -23.19 6.84 -33.57
C ARG A 406 -24.04 5.59 -33.29
N ASP A 407 -23.83 4.52 -34.05
CA ASP A 407 -24.47 3.23 -33.83
C ASP A 407 -23.81 2.51 -32.65
N VAL A 408 -24.61 1.72 -31.92
CA VAL A 408 -24.09 0.95 -30.80
C VAL A 408 -23.17 -0.16 -31.30
N GLN A 409 -21.91 -0.12 -30.89
CA GLN A 409 -20.91 -1.15 -31.15
C GLN A 409 -20.65 -1.96 -29.88
N ARG A 410 -20.16 -3.20 -30.04
CA ARG A 410 -19.88 -4.13 -28.94
C ARG A 410 -18.40 -4.51 -28.89
N LEU A 411 -17.84 -4.54 -27.68
CA LEU A 411 -16.51 -5.04 -27.38
C LEU A 411 -16.62 -6.15 -26.34
N THR A 412 -16.33 -7.40 -26.71
CA THR A 412 -16.24 -8.54 -25.79
C THR A 412 -14.80 -9.02 -25.74
N THR A 413 -14.27 -9.19 -24.53
CA THR A 413 -12.85 -9.48 -24.31
C THR A 413 -12.66 -10.56 -23.26
N LYS A 414 -11.47 -11.18 -23.27
CA LYS A 414 -10.99 -12.08 -22.22
C LYS A 414 -9.59 -11.67 -21.81
N VAL A 415 -9.35 -11.52 -20.52
CA VAL A 415 -8.04 -11.13 -19.97
C VAL A 415 -7.66 -12.09 -18.84
N GLY A 416 -6.41 -12.52 -18.82
CA GLY A 416 -5.86 -13.48 -17.86
C GLY A 416 -5.34 -14.75 -18.52
N ARG A 417 -5.06 -15.78 -17.70
CA ARG A 417 -4.58 -17.09 -18.18
C ARG A 417 -5.33 -18.23 -17.49
N ASN A 418 -5.74 -19.23 -18.28
CA ASN A 418 -6.57 -20.35 -17.78
C ASN A 418 -5.90 -21.16 -16.66
N ASN A 419 -4.57 -21.18 -16.60
CA ASN A 419 -3.80 -21.94 -15.61
C ASN A 419 -3.58 -21.19 -14.29
N PHE A 420 -4.05 -19.95 -14.15
CA PHE A 420 -3.93 -19.17 -12.91
C PHE A 420 -5.03 -19.58 -11.92
N THR A 421 -4.90 -20.76 -11.31
CA THR A 421 -5.84 -21.27 -10.30
C THR A 421 -5.68 -20.60 -8.93
N THR A 422 -4.61 -19.82 -8.73
CA THR A 422 -4.37 -18.95 -7.59
C THR A 422 -4.03 -17.53 -8.07
N PRO A 423 -4.26 -16.48 -7.26
CA PRO A 423 -3.81 -15.13 -7.60
C PRO A 423 -2.31 -15.09 -7.80
N GLN A 424 -1.88 -14.53 -8.93
CA GLN A 424 -0.48 -14.30 -9.29
C GLN A 424 0.02 -12.97 -8.73
N ASP A 425 1.34 -12.79 -8.73
CA ASP A 425 1.98 -11.61 -8.14
C ASP A 425 1.71 -10.34 -8.96
N ASP A 426 1.65 -10.49 -10.30
CA ASP A 426 1.52 -9.40 -11.26
C ASP A 426 0.31 -9.62 -12.19
N PHE A 427 -0.14 -8.53 -12.81
CA PHE A 427 -1.29 -8.50 -13.69
C PHE A 427 -0.92 -8.72 -15.16
N VAL A 428 -1.79 -9.43 -15.87
CA VAL A 428 -1.86 -9.41 -17.33
C VAL A 428 -2.75 -8.25 -17.74
N PHE A 429 -2.25 -7.36 -18.59
CA PHE A 429 -2.99 -6.22 -19.12
C PHE A 429 -3.31 -6.38 -20.61
N CYS A 430 -4.51 -5.98 -21.02
CA CYS A 430 -4.89 -5.74 -22.40
C CYS A 430 -5.44 -4.33 -22.54
N ASN A 431 -5.02 -3.61 -23.58
CA ASN A 431 -5.31 -2.20 -23.75
C ASN A 431 -6.09 -1.98 -25.05
N TRP A 432 -7.30 -1.45 -24.96
CA TRP A 432 -8.07 -0.96 -26.09
C TRP A 432 -8.12 0.57 -26.07
N MET A 433 -8.12 1.17 -27.25
CA MET A 433 -8.22 2.62 -27.40
C MET A 433 -9.41 2.91 -28.31
N ILE A 434 -10.53 3.34 -27.74
CA ILE A 434 -11.71 3.73 -28.50
C ILE A 434 -11.57 5.22 -28.84
N THR A 435 -11.67 5.55 -30.12
CA THR A 435 -11.49 6.91 -30.64
C THR A 435 -12.75 7.38 -31.36
N ALA A 436 -13.09 8.65 -31.22
CA ALA A 436 -14.15 9.31 -31.96
C ALA A 436 -13.54 10.32 -32.95
N PRO A 437 -14.05 10.42 -34.21
CA PRO A 437 -13.45 11.25 -35.24
C PRO A 437 -13.44 12.74 -34.92
N GLY A 438 -14.51 13.26 -34.34
CA GLY A 438 -14.61 14.67 -33.96
C GLY A 438 -13.96 14.95 -32.62
N ALA A 439 -13.19 16.04 -32.52
CA ALA A 439 -12.58 16.46 -31.24
C ALA A 439 -13.63 16.81 -30.16
N ALA A 440 -14.83 17.22 -30.58
CA ALA A 440 -15.96 17.49 -29.71
C ALA A 440 -16.79 16.24 -29.35
N ASP A 441 -16.62 15.14 -30.09
CA ASP A 441 -17.37 13.91 -29.89
C ASP A 441 -17.03 13.30 -28.52
N ARG A 442 -18.03 12.69 -27.89
CA ARG A 442 -17.89 11.96 -26.63
C ARG A 442 -18.33 10.53 -26.83
N ILE A 443 -17.66 9.61 -26.14
CA ILE A 443 -17.88 8.18 -26.26
C ILE A 443 -18.63 7.73 -25.00
N GLN A 444 -19.88 7.33 -25.16
CA GLN A 444 -20.64 6.67 -24.12
C GLN A 444 -20.28 5.19 -24.11
N VAL A 445 -19.98 4.64 -22.93
CA VAL A 445 -19.68 3.22 -22.73
C VAL A 445 -20.54 2.66 -21.61
N THR A 446 -21.14 1.50 -21.85
CA THR A 446 -21.94 0.76 -20.87
C THR A 446 -21.40 -0.65 -20.70
N ILE A 447 -21.22 -1.07 -19.44
CA ILE A 447 -20.83 -2.44 -19.10
C ILE A 447 -22.07 -3.32 -19.22
N THR A 448 -22.10 -4.25 -20.18
CA THR A 448 -23.28 -5.10 -20.40
C THR A 448 -23.14 -6.50 -19.85
N SER A 449 -21.92 -6.95 -19.57
CA SER A 449 -21.67 -8.25 -18.96
C SER A 449 -20.32 -8.27 -18.26
N TYR A 450 -20.30 -8.89 -17.08
CA TYR A 450 -19.11 -9.19 -16.32
C TYR A 450 -19.22 -10.65 -15.84
N VAL A 451 -18.30 -11.50 -16.29
CA VAL A 451 -18.34 -12.94 -16.03
C VAL A 451 -17.13 -13.33 -15.19
N LYS A 452 -17.17 -12.95 -13.91
CA LYS A 452 -16.29 -13.46 -12.85
C LYS A 452 -16.85 -13.12 -11.47
N ASN A 453 -16.47 -13.90 -10.47
CA ASN A 453 -16.90 -13.73 -9.10
C ASN A 453 -15.69 -13.43 -8.21
N ALA A 454 -14.99 -12.33 -8.48
CA ALA A 454 -13.82 -11.87 -7.72
C ALA A 454 -14.01 -10.39 -7.29
N CYS A 455 -15.22 -10.06 -6.86
CA CYS A 455 -15.61 -8.70 -6.45
C CYS A 455 -14.97 -8.39 -5.08
N VAL A 456 -13.90 -7.60 -5.11
CA VAL A 456 -13.15 -7.17 -3.93
C VAL A 456 -12.82 -5.68 -4.10
N SER A 457 -12.73 -4.94 -2.99
CA SER A 457 -12.29 -3.54 -3.01
C SER A 457 -11.00 -3.36 -3.81
N GLY A 458 -10.88 -2.24 -4.53
CA GLY A 458 -9.70 -1.94 -5.33
C GLY A 458 -9.55 -2.80 -6.59
N CYS A 459 -10.46 -3.74 -6.82
CA CYS A 459 -10.41 -4.68 -7.93
C CYS A 459 -9.08 -5.42 -8.05
N VAL A 460 -8.48 -5.78 -6.90
CA VAL A 460 -7.11 -6.32 -6.77
C VAL A 460 -6.84 -7.65 -7.51
N TYR A 461 -7.85 -8.30 -8.09
CA TYR A 461 -7.69 -9.56 -8.83
C TYR A 461 -7.87 -9.45 -10.33
N GLY A 462 -8.54 -8.40 -10.79
CA GLY A 462 -8.90 -8.20 -12.17
C GLY A 462 -10.14 -7.34 -12.30
N GLY A 463 -10.27 -6.74 -13.48
CA GLY A 463 -11.35 -5.82 -13.78
C GLY A 463 -11.19 -5.18 -15.14
N VAL A 464 -12.08 -4.23 -15.41
CA VAL A 464 -11.94 -3.25 -16.48
C VAL A 464 -11.81 -1.86 -15.89
N GLU A 465 -10.79 -1.11 -16.34
CA GLU A 465 -10.61 0.30 -16.06
C GLU A 465 -11.04 1.12 -17.28
N LEU A 466 -11.91 2.12 -17.05
CA LEU A 466 -12.37 3.06 -18.07
C LEU A 466 -11.79 4.44 -17.77
N LYS A 467 -10.90 4.94 -18.64
CA LYS A 467 -10.27 6.26 -18.51
C LYS A 467 -11.08 7.33 -19.25
N TRP A 468 -12.26 7.62 -18.73
CA TRP A 468 -13.23 8.52 -19.38
C TRP A 468 -13.01 10.00 -19.03
N ARG A 469 -12.22 10.32 -18.01
CA ARG A 469 -11.91 11.71 -17.63
C ARG A 469 -10.96 12.36 -18.64
N ARG A 470 -11.01 13.70 -18.71
CA ARG A 470 -10.21 14.51 -19.62
C ARG A 470 -8.72 14.43 -19.31
N ASP A 471 -8.36 14.34 -18.03
CA ASP A 471 -6.97 14.19 -17.61
C ASP A 471 -6.53 12.72 -17.77
N PRO A 472 -5.67 12.40 -18.75
CA PRO A 472 -5.22 11.04 -19.00
C PRO A 472 -4.25 10.51 -17.94
N THR A 473 -3.68 11.39 -17.09
CA THR A 473 -2.67 11.01 -16.09
C THR A 473 -3.28 10.26 -14.91
N LEU A 474 -4.54 10.53 -14.59
CA LEU A 474 -5.29 9.92 -13.49
C LEU A 474 -5.73 8.50 -13.83
N SER A 475 -5.74 7.59 -12.84
CA SER A 475 -6.39 6.29 -12.99
C SER A 475 -7.86 6.44 -13.38
N GLY A 476 -8.40 5.46 -14.11
CA GLY A 476 -9.81 5.41 -14.50
C GLY A 476 -10.72 4.80 -13.42
N SER A 477 -12.03 4.84 -13.68
CA SER A 477 -13.01 4.10 -12.87
C SER A 477 -12.85 2.59 -13.14
N ARG A 478 -12.70 1.80 -12.08
CA ARG A 478 -12.50 0.35 -12.14
C ARG A 478 -13.77 -0.41 -11.76
N TYR A 479 -14.01 -1.49 -12.49
CA TYR A 479 -15.20 -2.32 -12.34
C TYR A 479 -14.80 -3.79 -12.34
N CYS A 480 -15.25 -4.53 -11.32
CA CYS A 480 -14.86 -5.93 -11.08
C CYS A 480 -15.95 -6.73 -10.36
N CYS A 481 -17.16 -6.18 -10.26
CA CYS A 481 -18.28 -6.80 -9.56
C CYS A 481 -19.45 -7.07 -10.51
N PRO A 482 -20.23 -8.14 -10.28
CA PRO A 482 -21.46 -8.39 -11.05
C PRO A 482 -22.45 -7.22 -11.03
N ASN A 483 -22.48 -6.47 -9.92
CA ASN A 483 -23.33 -5.29 -9.75
C ASN A 483 -22.89 -4.07 -10.60
N ASP A 484 -21.72 -4.13 -11.23
CA ASP A 484 -21.26 -3.10 -12.17
C ASP A 484 -21.92 -3.21 -13.55
N VAL A 485 -22.64 -4.29 -13.82
CA VAL A 485 -23.41 -4.43 -15.05
C VAL A 485 -24.48 -3.34 -15.11
N SER A 486 -24.58 -2.67 -16.25
CA SER A 486 -25.38 -1.47 -16.55
C SER A 486 -24.76 -0.14 -16.13
N GLU A 487 -23.59 -0.13 -15.48
CA GLU A 487 -22.86 1.12 -15.26
C GLU A 487 -22.49 1.74 -16.61
N THR A 488 -22.76 3.04 -16.72
CA THR A 488 -22.54 3.82 -17.95
C THR A 488 -21.71 5.05 -17.62
N VAL A 489 -20.65 5.26 -18.40
CA VAL A 489 -19.82 6.46 -18.36
C VAL A 489 -19.79 7.12 -19.73
N THR A 490 -19.54 8.41 -19.76
CA THR A 490 -19.34 9.17 -21.00
C THR A 490 -17.96 9.81 -20.91
N SER A 491 -17.14 9.62 -21.92
CA SER A 491 -15.82 10.24 -21.97
C SER A 491 -15.93 11.76 -21.99
N GLU A 492 -14.94 12.47 -21.46
CA GLU A 492 -14.81 13.93 -21.49
C GLU A 492 -13.93 14.39 -22.68
N ALA A 493 -13.32 13.44 -23.38
CA ALA A 493 -12.49 13.59 -24.56
C ALA A 493 -12.91 12.61 -25.68
N ASN A 494 -12.40 12.80 -26.89
CA ASN A 494 -12.67 11.94 -28.05
C ASN A 494 -11.81 10.67 -28.08
N ILE A 495 -11.00 10.41 -27.05
CA ILE A 495 -10.22 9.19 -26.87
C ILE A 495 -10.61 8.59 -25.53
N LEU A 496 -10.89 7.29 -25.52
CA LEU A 496 -11.24 6.53 -24.33
C LEU A 496 -10.39 5.25 -24.26
N PRO A 497 -9.31 5.26 -23.44
CA PRO A 497 -8.62 4.04 -23.09
C PRO A 497 -9.51 3.12 -22.23
N VAL A 498 -9.53 1.85 -22.61
CA VAL A 498 -10.18 0.75 -21.90
C VAL A 498 -9.11 -0.27 -21.56
N ILE A 499 -8.86 -0.49 -20.28
CA ILE A 499 -7.77 -1.35 -19.82
C ILE A 499 -8.39 -2.54 -19.09
N GLY A 500 -8.28 -3.72 -19.68
CA GLY A 500 -8.61 -4.96 -18.99
C GLY A 500 -7.39 -5.50 -18.29
N TYR A 501 -7.52 -5.93 -17.04
CA TYR A 501 -6.41 -6.48 -16.27
C TYR A 501 -6.84 -7.69 -15.46
N ASN A 502 -5.91 -8.63 -15.25
CA ASN A 502 -6.20 -9.84 -14.50
C ASN A 502 -4.95 -10.50 -13.93
N ARG A 503 -5.02 -10.96 -12.67
CA ARG A 503 -3.99 -11.81 -12.06
C ARG A 503 -4.54 -13.11 -11.46
N TYR A 504 -5.81 -13.43 -11.66
CA TYR A 504 -6.46 -14.61 -11.09
C TYR A 504 -7.39 -15.31 -12.09
N GLY A 505 -6.91 -16.36 -12.75
CA GLY A 505 -7.66 -17.08 -13.79
C GLY A 505 -7.85 -16.26 -15.07
N VAL A 506 -9.04 -16.34 -15.65
CA VAL A 506 -9.47 -15.55 -16.81
C VAL A 506 -10.77 -14.86 -16.48
N GLU A 507 -10.91 -13.63 -16.96
CA GLU A 507 -12.10 -12.82 -16.81
C GLU A 507 -12.57 -12.35 -18.16
N SER A 508 -13.89 -12.26 -18.31
CA SER A 508 -14.52 -11.75 -19.52
C SER A 508 -15.43 -10.60 -19.18
N PHE A 509 -15.28 -9.49 -19.92
CA PHE A 509 -16.20 -8.37 -19.87
C PHE A 509 -16.74 -8.07 -21.26
N THR A 510 -17.96 -7.55 -21.30
CA THR A 510 -18.54 -6.98 -22.50
C THR A 510 -18.94 -5.54 -22.24
N LEU A 511 -18.53 -4.67 -23.15
CA LEU A 511 -18.92 -3.27 -23.22
C LEU A 511 -19.73 -3.03 -24.48
N THR A 512 -20.67 -2.09 -24.40
CA THR A 512 -21.22 -1.42 -25.58
C THR A 512 -20.72 0.01 -25.59
N TYR A 513 -20.47 0.56 -26.78
CA TYR A 513 -19.94 1.91 -26.95
C TYR A 513 -20.52 2.59 -28.19
N ARG A 514 -20.64 3.91 -28.14
CA ARG A 514 -21.05 4.76 -29.26
C ARG A 514 -20.65 6.22 -29.03
N ILE A 515 -20.68 7.02 -30.09
CA ILE A 515 -20.61 8.48 -30.04
C ILE A 515 -21.97 9.03 -29.60
N ILE A 516 -21.96 10.03 -28.72
CA ILE A 516 -23.15 10.81 -28.34
C ILE A 516 -23.05 12.28 -28.71
#